data_AF-A0A933KD95-F1
#
_entry.id   AF-A0A933KD95-F1
#
_cell.length_a   1.000
_cell.length_b   1.000
_cell.length_c   1.000
_cell.angle_alpha   90.00
_cell.angle_beta   90.00
_cell.angle_gamma   90.00
#
_symmetry.space_group_name_H-M   'P 1'
#
loop_
_entity.id
_entity.type
_entity.pdbx_description
1 polymer ?
#
loop_
_entity_poly.entity_id
_entity_poly.type
_entity_poly.pdbx_seq_one_letter_code
_entity_poly.pdbx_strand_id
1 'polypeptide(L)'
;MRASERRGFTLIETVLAVLILGAALATVLSMITTSVRQVGQQKMQTAAIGFAAGQMNRFLFEEPFENLGTVGPTEVVLDGIWFEYKLDVTAVPNGSISFKYKHIQYHDPRHGSSSSTGAEPTVPAMAEENRPITQLDSKFTAGGPVLKDLLLTVRWHGPGEEYNDEFSLKLISRKARI
;
A
#
# COMPACT_ATOMS: atom_id res chain seq x y z
N MET A 1 27.52 23.74 -68.40
CA MET A 1 26.13 23.68 -67.92
C MET A 1 25.76 22.21 -67.71
N ARG A 2 25.60 21.74 -66.47
CA ARG A 2 25.12 20.39 -66.20
C ARG A 2 23.59 20.43 -66.27
N ALA A 3 23.02 19.77 -67.27
CA ALA A 3 21.58 19.57 -67.35
C ALA A 3 21.14 18.71 -66.16
N SER A 4 20.28 19.25 -65.31
CA SER A 4 19.60 18.47 -64.28
C SER A 4 18.66 17.48 -64.98
N GLU A 5 19.00 16.20 -65.00
CA GLU A 5 18.07 15.13 -65.37
C GLU A 5 16.85 15.22 -64.46
N ARG A 6 15.74 15.76 -64.97
CA ARG A 6 14.44 15.69 -64.30
C ARG A 6 13.96 14.25 -64.40
N ARG A 7 14.32 13.41 -63.42
CA ARG A 7 13.76 12.06 -63.26
C ARG A 7 12.27 12.20 -62.93
N GLY A 8 11.40 11.75 -63.84
CA GLY A 8 9.96 11.69 -63.62
C GLY A 8 9.62 10.61 -62.60
N PHE A 9 8.75 10.93 -61.65
CA PHE A 9 8.27 10.00 -60.64
C PHE A 9 7.40 8.93 -61.31
N THR A 10 7.73 7.66 -61.12
CA THR A 10 6.98 6.55 -61.72
C THR A 10 5.76 6.20 -60.87
N LEU A 11 4.69 5.69 -61.50
CA LEU A 11 3.47 5.28 -60.81
C LEU A 11 3.75 4.17 -59.78
N ILE A 12 4.74 3.31 -60.06
CA ILE A 12 5.23 2.26 -59.15
C ILE A 12 5.87 2.86 -57.90
N GLU A 13 6.75 3.86 -58.03
CA GLU A 13 7.34 4.55 -56.88
C GLU A 13 6.28 5.21 -56.00
N THR A 14 5.22 5.75 -56.61
CA THR A 14 4.10 6.35 -55.89
C THR A 14 3.32 5.29 -55.09
N VAL A 15 2.98 4.16 -55.70
CA VAL A 15 2.29 3.05 -55.02
C VAL A 15 3.15 2.48 -53.88
N LEU A 16 4.45 2.30 -54.12
CA LEU A 16 5.38 1.78 -53.13
C LEU A 16 5.55 2.75 -51.96
N ALA A 17 5.62 4.06 -52.22
CA ALA A 17 5.62 5.09 -51.18
C ALA A 17 4.32 5.07 -50.34
N VAL A 18 3.16 4.90 -50.97
CA VAL A 18 1.87 4.80 -50.26
C VAL A 18 1.80 3.54 -49.38
N LEU A 19 2.33 2.40 -49.85
CA LEU A 19 2.37 1.17 -49.05
C LEU A 19 3.30 1.31 -47.83
N ILE A 20 4.49 1.89 -48.02
CA ILE A 20 5.41 2.16 -46.90
C ILE A 20 4.77 3.13 -45.91
N LEU A 21 4.13 4.20 -46.39
CA LEU A 21 3.45 5.16 -45.54
C LEU A 21 2.28 4.52 -44.78
N GLY A 22 1.47 3.68 -45.44
CA GLY A 22 0.38 2.96 -44.82
C GLY A 22 0.84 2.02 -43.70
N ALA A 23 1.91 1.26 -43.95
CA ALA A 23 2.52 0.39 -42.93
C ALA A 23 3.07 1.19 -41.74
N ALA A 24 3.75 2.31 -42.01
CA ALA A 24 4.27 3.19 -40.97
C ALA A 24 3.14 3.86 -40.15
N LEU A 25 2.04 4.25 -40.78
CA LEU A 25 0.89 4.80 -40.06
C LEU A 25 0.20 3.74 -39.20
N ALA A 26 0.05 2.51 -39.70
CA ALA A 26 -0.55 1.42 -38.95
C ALA A 26 0.22 1.10 -37.66
N THR A 27 1.56 1.10 -37.71
CA THR A 27 2.39 0.88 -36.51
C THR A 27 2.25 2.02 -35.51
N VAL A 28 2.25 3.27 -35.97
CA VAL A 28 2.04 4.45 -35.11
C VAL A 28 0.66 4.43 -34.45
N LEU A 29 -0.40 4.12 -35.21
CA LEU A 29 -1.76 3.98 -34.68
C LEU A 29 -1.86 2.88 -33.62
N SER A 30 -1.21 1.73 -33.85
CA SER A 30 -1.14 0.64 -32.87
C SER A 30 -0.45 1.08 -31.56
N MET A 31 0.65 1.83 -31.67
CA MET A 31 1.34 2.38 -30.50
C MET A 31 0.48 3.39 -29.74
N ILE A 32 -0.22 4.30 -30.45
CA ILE A 32 -1.09 5.31 -29.83
C ILE A 32 -2.25 4.62 -29.07
N THR A 33 -2.93 3.67 -29.71
CA THR A 33 -4.06 2.97 -29.10
C THR A 33 -3.65 2.18 -27.86
N THR A 34 -2.48 1.54 -27.89
CA THR A 34 -1.91 0.85 -26.73
C THR A 34 -1.59 1.83 -25.61
N SER A 35 -0.95 2.96 -25.91
CA SER A 35 -0.63 4.00 -24.92
C SER A 35 -1.88 4.58 -24.27
N VAL A 36 -2.95 4.85 -25.03
CA VAL A 36 -4.21 5.36 -24.49
C VAL A 36 -4.83 4.37 -23.50
N ARG A 37 -4.82 3.07 -23.83
CA ARG A 37 -5.31 2.02 -22.92
C ARG A 37 -4.50 1.96 -21.63
N GLN A 38 -3.17 2.02 -21.73
CA GLN A 38 -2.29 2.01 -20.56
C GLN A 38 -2.52 3.23 -19.65
N VAL A 39 -2.69 4.42 -20.22
CA VAL A 39 -3.00 5.63 -19.45
C VAL A 39 -4.35 5.51 -18.74
N GLY A 40 -5.35 4.94 -19.42
CA GLY A 40 -6.66 4.64 -18.81
C GLY A 40 -6.52 3.71 -17.60
N GLN A 41 -5.78 2.61 -17.76
CA GLN A 41 -5.51 1.66 -16.68
C GLN A 41 -4.75 2.30 -15.51
N GLN A 42 -3.72 3.11 -15.78
CA GLN A 42 -2.97 3.82 -14.75
C GLN A 42 -3.84 4.81 -13.96
N LYS A 43 -4.75 5.52 -14.65
CA LYS A 43 -5.70 6.42 -14.00
C LYS A 43 -6.62 5.64 -13.05
N MET A 44 -7.16 4.51 -13.50
CA MET A 44 -8.03 3.66 -12.66
C MET A 44 -7.28 3.09 -11.45
N GLN A 45 -6.05 2.61 -11.65
CA GLN A 45 -5.20 2.12 -10.57
C GLN A 45 -4.89 3.22 -9.54
N THR A 46 -4.61 4.45 -9.99
CA THR A 46 -4.35 5.59 -9.10
C THR A 46 -5.59 5.93 -8.27
N ALA A 47 -6.78 5.92 -8.88
CA ALA A 47 -8.04 6.10 -8.18
C ALA A 47 -8.28 4.98 -7.16
N ALA A 48 -7.99 3.72 -7.52
CA ALA A 48 -8.13 2.57 -6.63
C ALA A 48 -7.21 2.66 -5.40
N ILE A 49 -5.96 3.10 -5.57
CA ILE A 49 -5.02 3.32 -4.47
C ILE A 49 -5.56 4.42 -3.53
N GLY A 50 -6.03 5.54 -4.08
CA GLY A 50 -6.61 6.62 -3.29
C GLY A 50 -7.86 6.16 -2.51
N PHE A 51 -8.74 5.41 -3.17
CA PHE A 51 -9.93 4.83 -2.54
C PHE A 51 -9.56 3.85 -1.43
N ALA A 52 -8.64 2.92 -1.69
CA ALA A 52 -8.19 1.92 -0.71
C ALA A 52 -7.52 2.57 0.50
N ALA A 53 -6.69 3.59 0.30
CA ALA A 53 -6.08 4.36 1.37
C ALA A 53 -7.14 5.09 2.22
N GLY A 54 -8.15 5.70 1.58
CA GLY A 54 -9.28 6.33 2.27
C GLY A 54 -10.06 5.34 3.13
N GLN A 55 -10.42 4.18 2.57
CA GLN A 55 -11.12 3.13 3.31
C GLN A 55 -10.28 2.58 4.48
N MET A 56 -8.99 2.31 4.25
CA MET A 56 -8.10 1.84 5.31
C MET A 56 -7.97 2.88 6.43
N ASN A 57 -7.83 4.17 6.09
CA ASN A 57 -7.76 5.24 7.09
C ASN A 57 -9.04 5.34 7.92
N ARG A 58 -10.22 5.19 7.30
CA ARG A 58 -11.50 5.13 8.01
C ARG A 58 -11.49 4.02 9.07
N PHE A 59 -11.12 2.80 8.70
CA PHE A 59 -11.06 1.68 9.65
C PHE A 59 -9.97 1.84 10.72
N LEU A 60 -8.84 2.45 10.38
CA LEU A 60 -7.74 2.65 11.33
C LEU A 60 -8.01 3.76 12.34
N PHE A 61 -8.60 4.87 11.93
CA PHE A 61 -8.66 6.08 12.76
C PHE A 61 -10.08 6.48 13.17
N GLU A 62 -11.09 6.21 12.35
CA GLU A 62 -12.47 6.62 12.64
C GLU A 62 -13.25 5.51 13.36
N GLU A 63 -13.07 4.26 12.95
CA GLU A 63 -13.82 3.13 13.51
C GLU A 63 -13.28 2.72 14.90
N PRO A 64 -14.07 2.68 15.97
CA PRO A 64 -13.60 2.24 17.29
C PRO A 64 -13.03 0.81 17.26
N PHE A 65 -12.03 0.53 18.09
CA PHE A 65 -11.37 -0.78 18.11
C PHE A 65 -12.36 -1.93 18.39
N GLU A 66 -13.33 -1.68 19.27
CA GLU A 66 -14.38 -2.61 19.66
C GLU A 66 -15.30 -2.96 18.49
N ASN A 67 -15.57 -2.00 17.60
CA ASN A 67 -16.47 -2.16 16.47
C ASN A 67 -15.81 -2.74 15.22
N LEU A 68 -14.48 -2.80 15.19
CA LEU A 68 -13.75 -3.40 14.06
C LEU A 68 -14.06 -4.88 13.92
N GLY A 69 -14.77 -5.22 12.85
CA GLY A 69 -15.03 -6.57 12.39
C GLY A 69 -14.79 -6.69 10.88
N THR A 70 -14.94 -7.90 10.37
CA THR A 70 -14.88 -8.17 8.92
C THR A 70 -16.06 -7.48 8.23
N VAL A 71 -15.79 -6.80 7.11
CA VAL A 71 -16.79 -6.05 6.32
C VAL A 71 -16.73 -6.50 4.85
N GLY A 72 -17.88 -6.55 4.19
CA GLY A 72 -17.98 -6.73 2.75
C GLY A 72 -18.22 -8.18 2.27
N PRO A 73 -18.23 -8.40 0.95
CA PRO A 73 -17.90 -7.44 -0.10
C PRO A 73 -18.90 -6.26 -0.19
N THR A 74 -18.40 -5.06 -0.51
CA THR A 74 -19.20 -3.85 -0.65
C THR A 74 -18.76 -3.08 -1.88
N GLU A 75 -19.74 -2.72 -2.71
CA GLU A 75 -19.53 -2.05 -3.99
C GLU A 75 -19.80 -0.54 -3.88
N VAL A 76 -18.95 0.25 -4.53
CA VAL A 76 -19.03 1.71 -4.59
C VAL A 76 -18.63 2.16 -5.98
N VAL A 77 -19.40 3.09 -6.56
CA VAL A 77 -19.08 3.68 -7.86
C VAL A 77 -18.59 5.12 -7.64
N LEU A 78 -17.40 5.44 -8.14
CA LEU A 78 -16.83 6.79 -8.11
C LEU A 78 -16.26 7.13 -9.49
N ASP A 79 -16.66 8.27 -10.04
CA ASP A 79 -16.20 8.76 -11.35
C ASP A 79 -16.36 7.74 -12.50
N GLY A 80 -17.40 6.92 -12.44
CA GLY A 80 -17.63 5.85 -13.42
C GLY A 80 -16.59 4.73 -13.35
N ILE A 81 -15.97 4.52 -12.19
CA ILE A 81 -15.16 3.34 -11.87
C ILE A 81 -15.87 2.61 -10.74
N TRP A 82 -15.99 1.30 -10.89
CA TRP A 82 -16.62 0.43 -9.90
C TRP A 82 -15.54 -0.14 -9.00
N PHE A 83 -15.72 0.04 -7.68
CA PHE A 83 -14.82 -0.45 -6.65
C PHE A 83 -15.58 -1.45 -5.78
N GLU A 84 -15.04 -2.65 -5.60
CA GLU A 84 -15.49 -3.58 -4.57
C GLU A 84 -14.41 -3.62 -3.48
N TYR A 85 -14.81 -3.52 -2.22
CA TYR A 85 -13.87 -3.73 -1.12
C TYR A 85 -14.38 -4.74 -0.11
N LYS A 86 -13.43 -5.43 0.51
CA LYS A 86 -13.62 -6.38 1.60
C LYS A 86 -12.55 -6.15 2.65
N LEU A 87 -12.94 -6.02 3.91
CA LEU A 87 -12.05 -5.94 5.05
C LEU A 87 -12.11 -7.25 5.82
N ASP A 88 -10.99 -7.96 5.93
CA ASP A 88 -10.84 -9.11 6.81
C ASP A 88 -10.11 -8.67 8.08
N VAL A 89 -10.72 -8.89 9.25
CA VAL A 89 -10.14 -8.51 10.54
C VAL A 89 -9.79 -9.75 11.34
N THR A 90 -8.51 -9.86 11.75
CA THR A 90 -8.03 -10.98 12.56
C THR A 90 -7.55 -10.46 13.91
N ALA A 91 -8.11 -11.00 15.00
CA ALA A 91 -7.62 -10.70 16.34
C ALA A 91 -6.25 -11.36 16.57
N VAL A 92 -5.28 -10.58 17.02
CA VAL A 92 -3.94 -11.09 17.31
C VAL A 92 -3.90 -11.58 18.76
N PRO A 93 -3.50 -12.82 19.03
CA PRO A 93 -3.38 -13.32 20.40
C PRO A 93 -2.37 -12.50 21.20
N ASN A 94 -2.71 -12.09 22.42
CA ASN A 94 -1.87 -11.18 23.23
C ASN A 94 -0.46 -11.73 23.54
N GLY A 95 -0.26 -13.05 23.46
CA GLY A 95 1.03 -13.70 23.68
C GLY A 95 1.92 -13.84 22.43
N SER A 96 1.45 -13.48 21.23
CA SER A 96 2.19 -13.72 19.98
C SER A 96 3.22 -12.63 19.64
N ILE A 97 3.25 -11.51 20.38
CA ILE A 97 4.14 -10.38 20.12
C ILE A 97 4.91 -10.02 21.40
N SER A 98 6.25 -10.10 21.31
CA SER A 98 7.18 -9.67 22.36
C SER A 98 7.78 -8.32 21.99
N PHE A 99 7.74 -7.36 22.91
CA PHE A 99 8.38 -6.06 22.71
C PHE A 99 9.73 -6.04 23.42
N LYS A 100 10.74 -5.55 22.70
CA LYS A 100 12.02 -5.15 23.28
C LYS A 100 11.88 -3.75 23.83
N TYR A 101 12.09 -3.56 25.13
CA TYR A 101 12.23 -2.22 25.70
C TYR A 101 13.51 -2.12 26.52
N LYS A 102 14.02 -0.89 26.60
CA LYS A 102 15.16 -0.56 27.47
C LYS A 102 14.62 -0.27 28.85
N HIS A 103 14.93 -1.12 29.83
CA HIS A 103 14.58 -0.87 31.21
C HIS A 103 15.48 0.25 31.76
N ILE A 104 14.89 1.40 32.11
CA ILE A 104 15.62 2.50 32.75
C ILE A 104 15.57 2.25 34.26
N GLN A 105 16.71 1.88 34.85
CA GLN A 105 16.86 1.90 36.31
C GLN A 105 17.03 3.35 36.75
N TYR A 106 16.05 3.89 37.46
CA TYR A 106 16.17 5.18 38.11
C TYR A 106 17.06 5.05 39.35
N HIS A 107 18.01 5.96 39.51
CA HIS A 107 18.80 6.03 40.74
C HIS A 107 17.87 6.42 41.90
N ASP A 108 17.79 5.59 42.94
CA ASP A 108 17.10 5.98 44.18
C ASP A 108 18.02 6.89 44.99
N PRO A 109 17.68 8.18 45.19
CA PRO A 109 18.50 9.10 45.97
C PRO A 109 18.46 8.80 47.48
N ARG A 110 17.57 7.93 47.96
CA ARG A 110 17.47 7.56 49.38
C ARG A 110 18.41 6.43 49.78
N HIS A 111 18.91 5.67 48.81
CA HIS A 111 19.93 4.66 49.02
C HIS A 111 21.27 5.24 48.59
N GLY A 112 21.95 5.89 49.54
CA GLY A 112 23.26 6.49 49.34
C GLY A 112 24.24 5.49 48.73
N SER A 113 24.76 5.83 47.56
CA SER A 113 25.92 5.19 46.96
C SER A 113 27.12 5.36 47.91
N SER A 114 27.45 4.31 48.65
CA SER A 114 28.70 4.21 49.39
C SER A 114 29.79 3.68 48.45
N SER A 115 30.28 4.51 47.53
CA SER A 115 31.56 4.22 46.86
C SER A 115 32.28 5.52 46.49
N SER A 116 33.07 6.01 47.45
CA SER A 116 34.11 7.00 47.24
C SER A 116 35.32 6.36 46.55
N THR A 117 35.24 6.16 45.24
CA THR A 117 36.41 5.90 44.40
C THR A 117 36.07 6.31 42.99
N GLY A 118 36.88 7.20 42.40
CA GLY A 118 36.66 7.86 41.12
C GLY A 118 36.71 6.94 39.90
N ALA A 119 35.85 5.94 39.85
CA ALA A 119 35.50 5.26 38.61
C ALA A 119 34.42 6.08 37.91
N GLU A 120 34.61 6.37 36.62
CA GLU A 120 33.50 6.80 35.76
C GLU A 120 32.30 5.88 36.00
N PRO A 121 31.08 6.41 36.12
CA PRO A 121 29.90 5.57 36.19
C PRO A 121 29.87 4.75 34.90
N THR A 122 30.21 3.47 35.02
CA THR A 122 29.97 2.50 33.96
C THR A 122 28.46 2.50 33.80
N VAL A 123 27.94 3.20 32.80
CA VAL A 123 26.52 3.18 32.45
C VAL A 123 26.17 1.70 32.35
N PRO A 124 25.31 1.16 33.23
CA PRO A 124 24.98 -0.25 33.16
C PRO A 124 24.48 -0.51 31.75
N ALA A 125 25.11 -1.44 31.05
CA ALA A 125 24.70 -1.83 29.72
C ALA A 125 23.19 -2.09 29.78
N MET A 126 22.42 -1.25 29.10
CA MET A 126 20.96 -1.31 29.15
C MET A 126 20.54 -2.71 28.71
N ALA A 127 20.13 -3.54 29.67
CA ALA A 127 19.66 -4.89 29.37
C ALA A 127 18.39 -4.76 28.53
N GLU A 128 18.45 -5.21 27.28
CA GLU A 128 17.25 -5.38 26.46
C GLU A 128 16.40 -6.48 27.11
N GLU A 129 15.22 -6.11 27.60
CA GLU A 129 14.27 -7.06 28.16
C GLU A 129 13.16 -7.31 27.14
N ASN A 130 12.92 -8.59 26.81
CA ASN A 130 11.79 -9.03 26.01
C ASN A 130 10.63 -9.36 26.95
N ARG A 131 9.55 -8.58 26.93
CA ARG A 131 8.31 -8.96 27.61
C ARG A 131 7.12 -9.03 26.65
N PRO A 132 6.21 -10.00 26.83
CA PRO A 132 4.95 -10.02 26.08
C PRO A 132 4.09 -8.81 26.44
N ILE A 133 3.23 -8.38 25.52
CA ILE A 133 2.41 -7.16 25.67
C ILE A 133 1.54 -7.17 26.94
N THR A 134 1.16 -8.37 27.41
CA THR A 134 0.38 -8.60 28.62
C THR A 134 1.12 -8.21 29.91
N GLN A 135 2.44 -8.04 29.87
CA GLN A 135 3.25 -7.63 31.03
C GLN A 135 3.61 -6.13 31.03
N LEU A 136 3.28 -5.40 29.95
CA LEU A 136 3.58 -3.97 29.83
C LEU A 136 2.53 -3.06 30.46
N ASP A 137 1.24 -3.43 30.40
CA ASP A 137 0.18 -2.67 31.09
C ASP A 137 -0.96 -3.60 31.53
N SER A 138 -1.35 -3.45 32.80
CA SER A 138 -2.53 -4.10 33.39
C SER A 138 -3.85 -3.80 32.68
N LYS A 139 -3.92 -2.73 31.88
CA LYS A 139 -5.08 -2.43 31.02
C LYS A 139 -5.26 -3.44 29.88
N PHE A 140 -4.18 -4.13 29.51
CA PHE A 140 -4.17 -5.12 28.42
C PHE A 140 -4.45 -6.55 28.87
N THR A 141 -4.51 -6.82 30.19
CA THR A 141 -4.71 -8.18 30.72
C THR A 141 -6.17 -8.54 31.00
N ALA A 142 -7.11 -7.59 31.00
CA ALA A 142 -8.44 -7.83 31.55
C ALA A 142 -9.61 -7.97 30.55
N GLY A 143 -9.43 -7.88 29.23
CA GLY A 143 -10.60 -7.68 28.36
C GLY A 143 -10.50 -7.96 26.86
N GLY A 144 -9.72 -8.96 26.42
CA GLY A 144 -9.68 -9.42 25.02
C GLY A 144 -8.41 -9.05 24.24
N PRO A 145 -8.39 -9.24 22.91
CA PRO A 145 -7.23 -8.97 22.09
C PRO A 145 -6.87 -7.47 22.09
N VAL A 146 -5.59 -7.16 22.22
CA VAL A 146 -5.05 -5.78 22.23
C VAL A 146 -4.78 -5.27 20.82
N LEU A 147 -4.60 -6.20 19.88
CA LEU A 147 -4.22 -5.92 18.51
C LEU A 147 -5.18 -6.62 17.56
N LYS A 148 -5.55 -5.93 16.48
CA LYS A 148 -6.30 -6.48 15.35
C LYS A 148 -5.50 -6.21 14.08
N ASP A 149 -5.32 -7.25 13.28
CA ASP A 149 -4.78 -7.16 11.93
C ASP A 149 -5.93 -6.91 10.95
N LEU A 150 -5.72 -5.96 10.04
CA LEU A 150 -6.69 -5.52 9.05
C LEU A 150 -6.11 -5.83 7.67
N LEU A 151 -6.81 -6.66 6.90
CA LEU A 151 -6.53 -6.93 5.50
C LEU A 151 -7.65 -6.34 4.66
N LEU A 152 -7.40 -5.19 4.03
CA LEU A 152 -8.33 -4.58 3.08
C LEU A 152 -7.98 -5.07 1.67
N THR A 153 -8.91 -5.75 1.03
CA THR A 153 -8.84 -6.09 -0.39
C THR A 153 -9.76 -5.16 -1.16
N VAL A 154 -9.24 -4.49 -2.18
CA VAL A 154 -10.00 -3.64 -3.11
C VAL A 154 -9.84 -4.19 -4.52
N ARG A 155 -10.94 -4.33 -5.24
CA ARG A 155 -10.99 -4.70 -6.66
C ARG A 155 -11.66 -3.59 -7.44
N TRP A 156 -11.26 -3.37 -8.68
CA TRP A 156 -11.88 -2.34 -9.51
C TRP A 156 -12.00 -2.76 -10.97
N HIS A 157 -12.97 -2.15 -11.66
CA HIS A 157 -13.12 -2.30 -13.11
C HIS A 157 -13.71 -1.03 -13.74
N GLY A 158 -13.46 -0.88 -15.04
CA GLY A 158 -14.04 0.20 -15.84
C GLY A 158 -15.50 -0.06 -16.22
N PRO A 159 -16.17 0.93 -16.86
CA PRO A 159 -17.54 0.77 -17.32
C PRO A 159 -17.67 -0.37 -18.34
N GLY A 160 -18.56 -1.32 -18.06
CA GLY A 160 -18.83 -2.45 -18.95
C GLY A 160 -17.78 -3.57 -18.89
N GLU A 161 -16.82 -3.48 -17.97
CA GLU A 161 -15.87 -4.55 -17.66
C GLU A 161 -16.38 -5.37 -16.46
N GLU A 162 -15.92 -6.62 -16.32
CA GLU A 162 -16.18 -7.46 -15.15
C GLU A 162 -15.00 -7.40 -14.17
N TYR A 163 -15.25 -7.75 -12.90
CA TYR A 163 -14.19 -7.90 -11.91
C TYR A 163 -13.19 -8.99 -12.33
N ASN A 164 -11.92 -8.60 -12.43
CA ASN A 164 -10.79 -9.49 -12.65
C ASN A 164 -9.86 -9.43 -11.43
N ASP A 165 -9.37 -10.58 -10.98
CA ASP A 165 -8.41 -10.71 -9.87
C ASP A 165 -7.10 -9.94 -10.11
N GLU A 166 -6.74 -9.68 -11.37
CA GLU A 166 -5.58 -8.86 -11.75
C GLU A 166 -5.70 -7.40 -11.30
N PHE A 167 -6.91 -6.84 -11.28
CA PHE A 167 -7.18 -5.47 -10.84
C PHE A 167 -7.58 -5.46 -9.37
N SER A 168 -6.65 -5.93 -8.53
CA SER A 168 -6.84 -5.95 -7.08
C SER A 168 -5.65 -5.38 -6.32
N LEU A 169 -5.94 -4.77 -5.18
CA LEU A 169 -4.99 -4.21 -4.24
C LEU A 169 -5.28 -4.77 -2.87
N LYS A 170 -4.23 -5.18 -2.16
CA LYS A 170 -4.32 -5.63 -0.77
C LYS A 170 -3.50 -4.72 0.11
N LEU A 171 -4.14 -4.11 1.09
CA LEU A 171 -3.51 -3.28 2.11
C LEU A 171 -3.58 -4.03 3.44
N ILE A 172 -2.44 -4.11 4.12
CA ILE A 172 -2.33 -4.73 5.43
C ILE A 172 -1.95 -3.66 6.43
N SER A 173 -2.68 -3.61 7.55
CA SER A 173 -2.36 -2.75 8.67
C SER A 173 -2.70 -3.43 9.99
N ARG A 174 -2.27 -2.82 11.08
CA ARG A 174 -2.51 -3.29 12.44
C ARG A 174 -3.00 -2.12 13.29
N LYS A 175 -4.10 -2.32 14.00
CA LYS A 175 -4.62 -1.36 14.97
C LYS A 175 -4.43 -1.89 16.39
N ALA A 176 -3.98 -1.01 17.28
CA ALA A 176 -3.92 -1.25 18.71
C ALA A 176 -5.12 -0.66 19.43
N ARG A 177 -5.55 -1.34 20.50
CA ARG A 177 -6.48 -0.81 21.48
C ARG A 177 -5.76 0.26 22.30
N ILE A 178 -6.19 1.51 22.21
CA ILE A 178 -5.64 2.68 22.91
C ILE A 178 -6.58 3.04 24.07
#